data_AF-A0A954Q811-F1
#
_entry.id   AF-A0A954Q811-F1
#
_cell.length_a   1.000
_cell.length_b   1.000
_cell.length_c   1.000
_cell.angle_alpha   90.00
_cell.angle_beta   90.00
_cell.angle_gamma   90.00
#
_symmetry.space_group_name_H-M   'P 1'
#
loop_
_entity.id
_entity.type
_entity.pdbx_description
1 polymer ?
#
loop_
_entity_poly.entity_id
_entity_poly.type
_entity_poly.pdbx_seq_one_letter_code
_entity_poly.pdbx_strand_id
1 'polypeptide(L)'
;MGKTNTHFTKPLRRFRGFTLAELVIAVATSSLLVAGMTSAIFLAVRSADGNSATSLAIEGGLALEDITAELRDAVYFKQRTATAVMFTVPDRDGDGDVETIRYSWSGTAGGALNREYNGGSAVAILDDVHAFSLVYNLQSDASVNRLLFVVPDEYSLDSVDVSKRTAFQGWGYQVTPITAAKAKTALDAAAALAHVVYISEKISSSDLTSKLKTTAIGVVSEEGYLNDDFGLTSTDGPGHSGSHIVITDNSHYITSAFSIGSLQLITSGTQTLRSIDGTIAPDLQLLAVKNGSGTQPATIGVIGTGGALTGSGTAAAPRVILPFGDNSFDYNKLTSNGLSLVQRAVDWAARKVMVSSVGITLQIGSDSSSAVQTATEIRCKPRA
;
A
#
# COMPACT_ATOMS: atom_id res chain seq x y z
N MET A 1 83.62 -48.20 58.54
CA MET A 1 82.96 -49.49 58.21
C MET A 1 81.53 -49.41 58.73
N GLY A 2 80.55 -49.44 57.83
CA GLY A 2 79.24 -48.80 58.04
C GLY A 2 78.10 -49.65 58.63
N LYS A 3 76.95 -48.97 58.75
CA LYS A 3 75.54 -49.40 58.93
C LYS A 3 74.77 -48.22 59.57
N THR A 4 73.50 -47.86 59.33
CA THR A 4 72.41 -48.18 58.39
C THR A 4 71.28 -47.15 58.68
N ASN A 5 70.48 -46.80 57.67
CA ASN A 5 69.33 -45.87 57.69
C ASN A 5 68.25 -46.16 58.74
N THR A 6 67.56 -45.11 59.21
CA THR A 6 66.12 -45.18 59.55
C THR A 6 65.40 -43.84 59.28
N HIS A 7 64.47 -43.87 58.33
CA HIS A 7 63.48 -42.82 58.02
C HIS A 7 62.49 -42.65 59.19
N PHE A 8 62.24 -41.40 59.60
CA PHE A 8 61.13 -41.05 60.50
C PHE A 8 59.83 -40.83 59.71
N THR A 9 58.93 -41.80 59.72
CA THR A 9 57.52 -41.61 59.34
C THR A 9 56.74 -41.09 60.54
N LYS A 10 56.20 -39.86 60.46
CA LYS A 10 55.28 -39.30 61.47
C LYS A 10 54.00 -40.15 61.51
N PRO A 11 53.49 -40.52 62.71
CA PRO A 11 52.24 -41.27 62.82
C PRO A 11 51.03 -40.41 62.43
N LEU A 12 50.20 -40.94 61.52
CA LEU A 12 48.88 -40.38 61.21
C LEU A 12 48.00 -40.52 62.47
N ARG A 13 47.61 -39.39 63.06
CA ARG A 13 46.59 -39.35 64.12
C ARG A 13 45.28 -39.90 63.55
N ARG A 14 44.81 -41.03 64.09
CA ARG A 14 43.43 -41.51 63.91
C ARG A 14 42.49 -40.49 64.55
N PHE A 15 41.76 -39.74 63.73
CA PHE A 15 40.62 -38.96 64.18
C PHE A 15 39.50 -39.92 64.61
N ARG A 16 38.89 -39.62 65.77
CA ARG A 16 37.73 -40.35 66.30
C ARG A 16 36.56 -40.17 65.32
N GLY A 17 35.89 -41.28 64.96
CA GLY A 17 34.72 -41.24 64.09
C GLY A 17 33.56 -40.47 64.74
N PHE A 18 32.75 -39.82 63.90
CA PHE A 18 31.59 -39.04 64.30
C PHE A 18 30.58 -39.88 65.08
N THR A 19 29.92 -39.27 66.07
CA THR A 19 28.81 -39.91 66.76
C THR A 19 27.59 -40.01 65.83
N LEU A 20 26.73 -41.02 66.05
CA LEU A 20 25.55 -41.22 65.20
C LEU A 20 24.62 -39.99 65.19
N ALA A 21 24.54 -39.29 66.33
CA ALA A 21 23.80 -38.03 66.46
C ALA A 21 24.43 -36.88 65.66
N GLU A 22 25.76 -36.73 65.68
CA GLU A 22 26.47 -35.76 64.83
C GLU A 22 26.25 -36.03 63.35
N LEU A 23 26.30 -37.30 62.93
CA LEU A 23 26.09 -37.67 61.53
C LEU A 23 24.68 -37.27 61.07
N VAL A 24 23.66 -37.55 61.88
CA VAL A 24 22.26 -37.21 61.56
C VAL A 24 22.07 -35.70 61.46
N ILE A 25 22.64 -34.94 62.40
CA ILE A 25 22.56 -33.46 62.39
C ILE A 25 23.33 -32.89 61.19
N ALA A 26 24.53 -33.40 60.89
CA ALA A 26 25.34 -32.96 59.75
C ALA A 26 24.67 -33.25 58.40
N VAL A 27 24.04 -34.42 58.26
CA VAL A 27 23.29 -34.76 57.04
C VAL A 27 22.05 -33.89 56.91
N ALA A 28 21.28 -33.69 57.99
CA ALA A 28 20.08 -32.84 57.96
C ALA A 28 20.41 -31.38 57.59
N THR A 29 21.46 -30.82 58.19
CA THR A 29 21.93 -29.45 57.90
C THR A 29 22.49 -29.30 56.49
N SER A 30 23.26 -30.28 56.02
CA SER A 30 23.76 -30.29 54.64
C SER A 30 22.61 -30.38 53.63
N SER A 31 21.57 -31.15 53.93
CA SER A 31 20.38 -31.28 53.08
C SER A 31 19.63 -29.95 52.96
N LEU A 32 19.46 -29.25 54.08
CA LEU A 32 18.86 -27.91 54.13
C LEU A 32 19.69 -26.88 53.35
N LEU A 33 21.01 -26.91 53.48
CA LEU A 33 21.91 -26.03 52.73
C LEU A 33 21.85 -26.29 51.22
N VAL A 34 21.89 -27.55 50.80
CA VAL A 34 21.80 -27.92 49.38
C VAL A 34 20.44 -27.50 48.82
N ALA A 35 19.33 -27.78 49.52
CA ALA A 35 18.01 -27.36 49.08
C ALA A 35 17.89 -25.82 48.97
N GLY A 36 18.43 -25.08 49.94
CA GLY A 36 18.47 -23.62 49.90
C GLY A 36 19.30 -23.07 48.74
N MET A 37 20.47 -23.66 48.47
CA MET A 37 21.33 -23.26 47.35
C MET A 37 20.68 -23.58 46.00
N THR A 38 20.02 -24.74 45.85
CA THR A 38 19.30 -25.08 44.62
C THR A 38 18.16 -24.09 44.35
N SER A 39 17.43 -23.67 45.39
CA SER A 39 16.37 -22.65 45.25
C SER A 39 16.93 -21.27 44.88
N ALA A 40 18.07 -20.87 45.46
CA ALA A 40 18.73 -19.61 45.15
C ALA A 40 19.26 -19.58 43.71
N ILE A 41 19.86 -20.68 43.24
CA ILE A 41 20.31 -20.83 41.85
C ILE A 41 19.13 -20.79 40.88
N PHE A 42 18.03 -21.47 41.20
CA PHE A 42 16.83 -21.46 40.37
C PHE A 42 16.25 -20.04 40.24
N LEU A 43 16.20 -19.28 41.34
CA LEU A 43 15.73 -17.89 41.33
C LEU A 43 16.68 -16.98 40.53
N ALA A 44 18.00 -17.17 40.66
CA ALA A 44 19.01 -16.41 39.92
C ALA A 44 18.98 -16.68 38.41
N VAL A 45 18.79 -17.94 38.00
CA VAL A 45 18.63 -18.31 36.58
C VAL A 45 17.34 -17.70 36.01
N ARG A 46 16.24 -17.76 36.75
CA ARG A 46 14.97 -17.16 36.32
C ARG A 46 15.03 -15.63 36.21
N SER A 47 15.83 -14.96 37.04
CA SER A 47 16.05 -13.51 36.93
C SER A 47 17.02 -13.15 35.80
N ALA A 48 17.92 -14.06 35.41
CA ALA A 48 18.81 -13.85 34.27
C ALA A 48 18.06 -13.98 32.92
N ASP A 49 17.10 -14.91 32.82
CA ASP A 49 16.28 -15.07 31.62
C ASP A 49 15.29 -13.91 31.40
N GLY A 50 14.85 -13.23 32.46
CA GLY A 50 13.92 -12.10 32.43
C GLY A 50 14.42 -10.82 31.74
N ASN A 51 15.69 -10.78 31.32
CA ASN A 51 16.28 -9.65 30.59
C ASN A 51 16.19 -9.77 29.07
N SER A 52 15.92 -10.95 28.51
CA SER A 52 15.93 -11.17 27.05
C SER A 52 14.74 -10.48 26.36
N ALA A 53 13.50 -10.76 26.76
CA ALA A 53 12.32 -10.13 26.17
C ALA A 53 12.32 -8.60 26.32
N THR A 54 12.76 -8.08 27.47
CA THR A 54 12.85 -6.63 27.70
C THR A 54 13.90 -5.98 26.81
N SER A 55 15.07 -6.60 26.63
CA SER A 55 16.11 -6.08 25.73
C SER A 55 15.67 -6.11 24.26
N LEU A 56 15.01 -7.19 23.84
CA LEU A 56 14.41 -7.30 22.51
C LEU A 56 13.29 -6.27 22.27
N ALA A 57 12.48 -5.97 23.29
CA ALA A 57 11.49 -4.90 23.22
C ALA A 57 12.13 -3.51 23.06
N ILE A 58 13.26 -3.25 23.75
CA ILE A 58 14.00 -1.99 23.58
C ILE A 58 14.56 -1.87 22.16
N GLU A 59 15.17 -2.94 21.64
CA GLU A 59 15.71 -2.98 20.28
C GLU A 59 14.60 -2.76 19.23
N GLY A 60 13.46 -3.45 19.38
CA GLY A 60 12.28 -3.24 18.54
C GLY A 60 11.73 -1.82 18.65
N GLY A 61 11.74 -1.23 19.85
CA GLY A 61 11.33 0.15 20.09
C GLY A 61 12.18 1.16 19.32
N LEU A 62 13.51 0.98 19.30
CA LEU A 62 14.43 1.86 18.56
C LEU A 62 14.20 1.77 17.04
N ALA A 63 14.06 0.55 16.51
CA ALA A 63 13.75 0.38 15.09
C ALA A 63 12.39 0.99 14.70
N LEU A 64 11.40 0.90 15.58
CA LEU A 64 10.11 1.56 15.38
C LEU A 64 10.22 3.08 15.43
N GLU A 65 11.09 3.64 16.27
CA GLU A 65 11.34 5.08 16.30
C GLU A 65 11.87 5.56 14.94
N ASP A 66 12.85 4.86 14.37
CA ASP A 66 13.38 5.15 13.03
C ASP A 66 12.29 5.04 11.95
N ILE A 67 11.55 3.92 11.92
CA ILE A 67 10.47 3.70 10.93
C ILE A 67 9.40 4.79 11.04
N THR A 68 8.99 5.14 12.26
CA THR A 68 7.93 6.14 12.48
C THR A 68 8.40 7.56 12.19
N ALA A 69 9.67 7.89 12.44
CA ALA A 69 10.27 9.15 12.06
C ALA A 69 10.26 9.32 10.54
N GLU A 70 10.66 8.29 9.79
CA GLU A 70 10.64 8.33 8.33
C GLU A 70 9.22 8.39 7.76
N LEU A 71 8.30 7.60 8.31
CA LEU A 71 6.90 7.64 7.92
C LEU A 71 6.24 8.99 8.20
N ARG A 72 6.65 9.69 9.26
CA ARG A 72 6.09 11.03 9.58
C ARG A 72 6.41 12.05 8.49
N ASP A 73 7.54 11.89 7.80
CA ASP A 73 7.96 12.73 6.68
C ASP A 73 7.45 12.21 5.33
N ALA A 74 6.69 11.10 5.31
CA ALA A 74 6.19 10.55 4.07
C ALA A 74 5.32 11.58 3.34
N VAL A 75 5.62 11.79 2.06
CA VAL A 75 4.87 12.68 1.17
C VAL A 75 3.94 11.88 0.26
N TYR A 76 4.32 10.64 -0.05
CA TYR A 76 3.61 9.79 -0.98
C TYR A 76 3.86 8.30 -0.71
N PHE A 77 2.84 7.44 -0.78
CA PHE A 77 2.97 5.99 -0.58
C PHE A 77 2.90 5.26 -1.94
N LYS A 78 3.98 4.56 -2.31
CA LYS A 78 4.07 3.72 -3.52
C LYS A 78 3.58 2.29 -3.29
N GLN A 79 3.78 1.72 -2.10
CA GLN A 79 3.34 0.38 -1.74
C GLN A 79 2.79 0.34 -0.33
N ARG A 80 1.68 -0.39 -0.13
CA ARG A 80 1.06 -0.62 1.18
C ARG A 80 0.56 -2.05 1.26
N THR A 81 1.12 -2.83 2.16
CA THR A 81 0.72 -4.21 2.45
C THR A 81 0.86 -4.45 3.95
N ALA A 82 0.34 -5.57 4.46
CA ALA A 82 0.47 -5.88 5.89
C ALA A 82 1.93 -6.03 6.35
N THR A 83 2.88 -6.40 5.48
CA THR A 83 4.28 -6.67 5.86
C THR A 83 5.31 -5.84 5.08
N ALA A 84 4.88 -4.90 4.26
CA ALA A 84 5.76 -4.02 3.51
C ALA A 84 5.11 -2.66 3.21
N VAL A 85 5.91 -1.60 3.33
CA VAL A 85 5.54 -0.23 2.96
C VAL A 85 6.64 0.38 2.11
N MET A 86 6.27 1.09 1.05
CA MET A 86 7.18 1.91 0.26
C MET A 86 6.60 3.30 0.11
N PHE A 87 7.38 4.32 0.41
CA PHE A 87 6.95 5.71 0.39
C PHE A 87 8.10 6.62 -0.03
N THR A 88 7.79 7.87 -0.35
CA THR A 88 8.79 8.91 -0.63
C THR A 88 8.82 9.95 0.48
N VAL A 89 10.00 10.50 0.72
CA VAL A 89 10.26 11.63 1.61
C VAL A 89 10.78 12.82 0.79
N PRO A 90 10.73 14.05 1.32
CA PRO A 90 11.38 15.19 0.66
C PRO A 90 12.88 14.99 0.59
N ASP A 91 13.50 15.52 -0.46
CA ASP A 91 14.96 15.57 -0.66
C ASP A 91 15.70 15.93 0.65
N ARG A 92 16.45 14.95 1.17
CA ARG A 92 17.26 14.99 2.39
C ARG A 92 18.75 15.12 2.08
N ASP A 93 19.22 14.63 0.95
CA ASP A 93 20.64 14.65 0.58
C ASP A 93 21.04 15.84 -0.33
N GLY A 94 20.05 16.60 -0.81
CA GLY A 94 20.21 17.85 -1.53
C GLY A 94 20.52 17.66 -3.01
N ASP A 95 20.26 16.48 -3.58
CA ASP A 95 20.51 16.18 -4.99
C ASP A 95 19.39 16.67 -5.94
N GLY A 96 18.27 17.12 -5.39
CA GLY A 96 17.12 17.65 -6.12
C GLY A 96 16.03 16.61 -6.42
N ASP A 97 16.23 15.34 -6.08
CA ASP A 97 15.27 14.26 -6.25
C ASP A 97 14.62 13.85 -4.91
N VAL A 98 13.43 13.27 -4.96
CA VAL A 98 12.75 12.76 -3.75
C VAL A 98 13.23 11.34 -3.43
N GLU A 99 13.52 11.07 -2.16
CA GLU A 99 14.00 9.73 -1.80
C GLU A 99 12.89 8.74 -1.60
N THR A 100 13.15 7.50 -1.99
CA THR A 100 12.25 6.37 -1.83
C THR A 100 12.77 5.45 -0.74
N ILE A 101 11.92 5.18 0.24
CA ILE A 101 12.22 4.30 1.37
C ILE A 101 11.25 3.13 1.32
N ARG A 102 11.77 1.92 1.50
CA ARG A 102 10.95 0.71 1.62
C ARG A 102 11.34 -0.09 2.85
N TYR A 103 10.35 -0.45 3.65
CA TYR A 103 10.47 -1.46 4.70
C TYR A 103 9.74 -2.73 4.27
N SER A 104 10.34 -3.90 4.48
CA SER A 104 9.72 -5.17 4.11
C SER A 104 10.16 -6.33 5.00
N TRP A 105 9.19 -7.18 5.35
CA TRP A 105 9.37 -8.45 6.03
C TRP A 105 8.66 -9.55 5.26
N SER A 106 9.27 -10.74 5.22
CA SER A 106 8.78 -11.87 4.40
C SER A 106 7.49 -12.50 4.93
N GLY A 107 7.06 -12.17 6.15
CA GLY A 107 5.97 -12.87 6.83
C GLY A 107 6.41 -14.16 7.53
N THR A 108 7.68 -14.55 7.40
CA THR A 108 8.21 -15.77 8.00
C THR A 108 8.85 -15.45 9.34
N ALA A 109 8.36 -16.08 10.41
CA ALA A 109 8.93 -15.94 11.76
C ALA A 109 10.42 -16.29 11.78
N GLY A 110 11.22 -15.45 12.45
CA GLY A 110 12.68 -15.53 12.48
C GLY A 110 13.37 -14.86 11.28
N GLY A 111 12.61 -14.38 10.28
CA GLY A 111 13.15 -13.66 9.13
C GLY A 111 13.52 -12.21 9.47
N ALA A 112 14.40 -11.60 8.68
CA ALA A 112 14.82 -10.22 8.87
C ALA A 112 13.80 -9.18 8.36
N LEU A 113 13.68 -8.05 9.06
CA LEU A 113 13.05 -6.83 8.56
C LEU A 113 14.09 -6.01 7.80
N ASN A 114 13.82 -5.74 6.53
CA ASN A 114 14.76 -5.05 5.66
C ASN A 114 14.31 -3.62 5.37
N ARG A 115 15.28 -2.70 5.28
CA ARG A 115 15.13 -1.34 4.79
C ARG A 115 15.89 -1.18 3.46
N GLU A 116 15.27 -0.53 2.50
CA GLU A 116 15.84 -0.19 1.20
C GLU A 116 15.71 1.31 0.97
N TYR A 117 16.77 1.94 0.44
CA TYR A 117 16.85 3.37 0.17
C TYR A 117 17.18 3.61 -1.30
N ASN A 118 16.38 4.44 -1.97
CA ASN A 118 16.55 4.85 -3.38
C ASN A 118 16.76 3.68 -4.36
N GLY A 119 16.06 2.56 -4.16
CA GLY A 119 16.19 1.38 -5.03
C GLY A 119 17.50 0.60 -4.83
N GLY A 120 18.26 0.90 -3.78
CA GLY A 120 19.52 0.25 -3.46
C GLY A 120 19.37 -1.19 -2.97
N SER A 121 20.45 -1.77 -2.46
CA SER A 121 20.36 -3.10 -1.83
C SER A 121 19.60 -3.02 -0.51
N ALA A 122 18.67 -3.95 -0.30
CA ALA A 122 17.94 -4.06 0.96
C ALA A 122 18.91 -4.48 2.09
N VAL A 123 18.89 -3.74 3.19
CA VAL A 123 19.72 -3.97 4.39
C VAL A 123 18.84 -4.43 5.53
N ALA A 124 19.20 -5.53 6.19
CA ALA A 124 18.53 -5.98 7.40
C ALA A 124 18.75 -4.95 8.52
N ILE A 125 17.66 -4.42 9.07
CA ILE A 125 17.69 -3.50 10.22
C ILE A 125 17.37 -4.20 11.54
N LEU A 126 16.69 -5.35 11.45
CA LEU A 126 16.41 -6.23 12.56
C LEU A 126 16.42 -7.68 12.05
N ASP A 127 17.04 -8.54 12.83
CA ASP A 127 16.98 -9.99 12.64
C ASP A 127 15.91 -10.61 13.56
N ASP A 128 15.64 -11.89 13.36
CA ASP A 128 14.76 -12.68 14.22
C ASP A 128 13.37 -12.06 14.44
N VAL A 129 12.77 -11.48 13.40
CA VAL A 129 11.44 -10.87 13.49
C VAL A 129 10.39 -11.97 13.42
N HIS A 130 9.56 -12.05 14.47
CA HIS A 130 8.47 -13.01 14.58
C HIS A 130 7.11 -12.44 14.20
N ALA A 131 6.94 -11.12 14.30
CA ALA A 131 5.77 -10.42 13.80
C ALA A 131 6.16 -9.02 13.32
N PHE A 132 5.73 -8.67 12.11
CA PHE A 132 5.70 -7.30 11.62
C PHE A 132 4.39 -7.08 10.88
N SER A 133 3.59 -6.13 11.36
CA SER A 133 2.27 -5.84 10.78
C SER A 133 2.04 -4.34 10.66
N LEU A 134 1.49 -3.93 9.52
CA LEU A 134 1.17 -2.57 9.17
C LEU A 134 -0.34 -2.41 8.93
N VAL A 135 -0.94 -1.47 9.64
CA VAL A 135 -2.36 -1.12 9.52
C VAL A 135 -2.45 0.33 9.06
N TYR A 136 -3.04 0.56 7.90
CA TYR A 136 -3.17 1.90 7.32
C TYR A 136 -4.54 2.48 7.61
N ASN A 137 -4.58 3.58 8.37
CA ASN A 137 -5.77 4.39 8.48
C ASN A 137 -5.77 5.39 7.33
N LEU A 138 -6.86 5.41 6.58
CA LEU A 138 -7.01 6.25 5.41
C LEU A 138 -7.94 7.40 5.79
N GLN A 139 -7.52 8.63 5.55
CA GLN A 139 -8.40 9.78 5.65
C GLN A 139 -8.79 10.22 4.23
N SER A 140 -10.09 10.18 3.97
CA SER A 140 -10.67 11.02 2.93
C SER A 140 -10.55 12.45 3.43
N ASP A 141 -9.86 13.31 2.69
CA ASP A 141 -9.78 14.73 3.01
C ASP A 141 -11.22 15.26 3.18
N ALA A 142 -11.56 15.83 4.34
CA ALA A 142 -12.91 16.34 4.62
C ALA A 142 -13.21 17.66 3.86
N SER A 143 -12.36 18.01 2.90
CA SER A 143 -12.62 19.08 1.94
C SER A 143 -13.55 18.57 0.83
N VAL A 144 -14.38 19.47 0.28
CA VAL A 144 -15.21 19.14 -0.88
C VAL A 144 -14.31 18.55 -1.98
N ASN A 145 -14.62 17.34 -2.47
CA ASN A 145 -13.81 16.71 -3.50
C ASN A 145 -13.90 17.55 -4.79
N ARG A 146 -12.76 17.99 -5.34
CA ARG A 146 -12.73 18.83 -6.54
C ARG A 146 -12.50 17.96 -7.78
N LEU A 147 -13.38 18.06 -8.76
CA LEU A 147 -13.30 17.36 -10.04
C LEU A 147 -13.06 18.38 -11.14
N LEU A 148 -11.95 18.22 -11.87
CA LEU A 148 -11.69 18.94 -13.10
C LEU A 148 -12.38 18.19 -14.24
N PHE A 149 -13.37 18.83 -14.86
CA PHE A 149 -14.17 18.22 -15.92
C PHE A 149 -13.71 18.75 -17.28
N VAL A 150 -12.98 17.92 -18.02
CA VAL A 150 -12.45 18.27 -19.33
C VAL A 150 -13.53 18.05 -20.38
N VAL A 151 -13.92 19.15 -21.02
CA VAL A 151 -15.07 19.26 -21.94
C VAL A 151 -14.68 20.01 -23.21
N PRO A 152 -15.51 20.04 -24.27
CA PRO A 152 -15.19 20.79 -25.49
C PRO A 152 -15.25 22.31 -25.25
N ASP A 153 -16.30 22.77 -24.57
CA ASP A 153 -16.55 24.17 -24.26
C ASP A 153 -16.87 24.32 -22.76
N GLU A 154 -15.99 25.00 -22.04
CA GLU A 154 -16.11 25.21 -20.58
C GLU A 154 -17.21 26.22 -20.19
N TYR A 155 -17.70 27.01 -21.15
CA TYR A 155 -18.73 28.02 -20.93
C TYR A 155 -20.12 27.57 -21.39
N SER A 156 -20.19 26.56 -22.26
CA SER A 156 -21.45 26.03 -22.80
C SER A 156 -21.41 24.50 -22.88
N LEU A 157 -21.78 23.84 -21.79
CA LEU A 157 -21.90 22.39 -21.75
C LEU A 157 -23.11 21.93 -22.56
N ASP A 158 -22.95 20.86 -23.32
CA ASP A 158 -24.08 20.19 -23.96
C ASP A 158 -24.96 19.47 -22.93
N SER A 159 -26.13 18.96 -23.35
CA SER A 159 -27.08 18.31 -22.43
C SER A 159 -26.50 17.06 -21.75
N VAL A 160 -25.57 16.36 -22.41
CA VAL A 160 -24.94 15.15 -21.88
C VAL A 160 -23.93 15.50 -20.80
N ASP A 161 -23.07 16.49 -21.04
CA ASP A 161 -22.09 16.99 -20.09
C ASP A 161 -22.74 17.74 -18.92
N VAL A 162 -23.89 18.39 -19.13
CA VAL A 162 -24.75 18.88 -18.02
C VAL A 162 -25.20 17.72 -17.13
N SER A 163 -25.72 16.62 -17.69
CA SER A 163 -26.11 15.45 -16.90
C SER A 163 -24.95 14.83 -16.10
N LYS A 164 -23.76 14.72 -16.72
CA LYS A 164 -22.54 14.25 -16.03
C LYS A 164 -22.16 15.17 -14.88
N ARG A 165 -22.12 16.47 -15.12
CA ARG A 165 -21.83 17.49 -14.10
C ARG A 165 -22.82 17.40 -12.94
N THR A 166 -24.11 17.28 -13.21
CA THR A 166 -25.14 17.12 -12.18
C THR A 166 -24.93 15.85 -11.37
N ALA A 167 -24.59 14.73 -12.01
CA ALA A 167 -24.28 13.48 -11.31
C ALA A 167 -23.07 13.63 -10.37
N PHE A 168 -21.96 14.20 -10.85
CA PHE A 168 -20.77 14.45 -10.04
C PHE A 168 -21.06 15.36 -8.84
N GLN A 169 -21.83 16.44 -9.05
CA GLN A 169 -22.26 17.33 -7.96
C GLN A 169 -23.16 16.59 -6.96
N GLY A 170 -24.04 15.73 -7.43
CA GLY A 170 -24.87 14.86 -6.58
C GLY A 170 -24.07 13.87 -5.74
N TRP A 171 -22.88 13.47 -6.21
CA TRP A 171 -21.92 12.64 -5.47
C TRP A 171 -21.02 13.44 -4.53
N GLY A 172 -21.22 14.76 -4.41
CA GLY A 172 -20.49 15.63 -3.50
C GLY A 172 -19.24 16.28 -4.10
N TYR A 173 -19.04 16.21 -5.42
CA TYR A 173 -17.92 16.87 -6.07
C TYR A 173 -18.21 18.33 -6.40
N GLN A 174 -17.24 19.21 -6.14
CA GLN A 174 -17.17 20.52 -6.78
C GLN A 174 -16.59 20.34 -8.18
N VAL A 175 -17.41 20.59 -9.20
CA VAL A 175 -17.05 20.39 -10.60
C VAL A 175 -16.62 21.70 -11.24
N THR A 176 -15.41 21.72 -11.79
CA THR A 176 -14.87 22.83 -12.57
C THR A 176 -14.69 22.38 -14.02
N PRO A 177 -15.52 22.85 -14.96
CA PRO A 177 -15.31 22.61 -16.39
C PRO A 177 -14.03 23.30 -16.88
N ILE A 178 -13.31 22.65 -17.80
CA ILE A 178 -12.19 23.23 -18.55
C ILE A 178 -12.18 22.69 -19.98
N THR A 179 -11.87 23.53 -20.96
CA THR A 179 -11.78 23.07 -22.35
C THR A 179 -10.49 22.29 -22.61
N ALA A 180 -10.59 21.15 -23.32
CA ALA A 180 -9.43 20.38 -23.79
C ALA A 180 -8.49 21.23 -24.69
N ALA A 181 -9.02 22.25 -25.37
CA ALA A 181 -8.27 23.14 -26.24
C ALA A 181 -7.31 24.08 -25.49
N LYS A 182 -7.39 24.17 -24.15
CA LYS A 182 -6.42 24.95 -23.36
C LYS A 182 -4.99 24.45 -23.60
N ALA A 183 -4.05 25.38 -23.41
CA ALA A 183 -2.63 25.03 -23.35
C ALA A 183 -2.37 24.09 -22.15
N LYS A 184 -1.36 23.23 -22.28
CA LYS A 184 -0.96 22.29 -21.21
C LYS A 184 -0.76 22.97 -19.86
N THR A 185 -0.09 24.13 -19.85
CA THR A 185 0.18 24.89 -18.61
C THR A 185 -1.09 25.30 -17.86
N ALA A 186 -2.17 25.62 -18.58
CA ALA A 186 -3.45 25.96 -17.97
C ALA A 186 -4.18 24.71 -17.44
N LEU A 187 -4.11 23.60 -18.17
CA LEU A 187 -4.64 22.31 -17.71
C LEU A 187 -3.92 21.82 -16.45
N ASP A 188 -2.59 21.92 -16.42
CA ASP A 188 -1.77 21.55 -15.26
C ASP A 188 -2.09 22.42 -14.04
N ALA A 189 -2.23 23.74 -14.22
CA ALA A 189 -2.62 24.66 -13.16
C ALA A 189 -4.01 24.34 -12.59
N ALA A 190 -4.97 24.00 -13.46
CA ALA A 190 -6.30 23.59 -13.03
C ALA A 190 -6.30 22.22 -12.32
N ALA A 191 -5.50 21.27 -12.82
CA ALA A 191 -5.35 19.94 -12.23
C ALA A 191 -4.70 20.01 -10.83
N ALA A 192 -3.75 20.92 -10.60
CA ALA A 192 -3.19 21.15 -9.27
C ALA A 192 -4.25 21.57 -8.23
N LEU A 193 -5.34 22.18 -8.68
CA LEU A 193 -6.50 22.57 -7.87
C LEU A 193 -7.62 21.50 -7.86
N ALA A 194 -7.39 20.29 -8.36
CA ALA A 194 -8.37 19.23 -8.36
C ALA A 194 -7.85 17.97 -7.64
N HIS A 195 -8.73 17.01 -7.42
CA HIS A 195 -8.38 15.68 -6.89
C HIS A 195 -8.45 14.61 -7.98
N VAL A 196 -9.25 14.85 -9.02
CA VAL A 196 -9.42 13.96 -10.16
C VAL A 196 -9.73 14.77 -11.42
N VAL A 197 -9.27 14.27 -12.56
CA VAL A 197 -9.70 14.69 -13.88
C VAL A 197 -10.71 13.69 -14.40
N TYR A 198 -11.84 14.19 -14.90
CA TYR A 198 -12.76 13.43 -15.73
C TYR A 198 -12.71 13.98 -17.16
N ILE A 199 -12.43 13.12 -18.14
CA ILE A 199 -12.37 13.49 -19.56
C ILE A 199 -13.65 13.00 -20.24
N SER A 200 -14.45 13.95 -20.70
CA SER A 200 -15.65 13.66 -21.50
C SER A 200 -15.24 13.12 -22.87
N GLU A 201 -15.97 12.14 -23.38
CA GLU A 201 -15.86 11.71 -24.79
C GLU A 201 -16.17 12.82 -25.80
N LYS A 202 -16.85 13.90 -25.38
CA LYS A 202 -17.25 14.97 -26.30
C LYS A 202 -16.05 15.79 -26.82
N ILE A 203 -14.90 15.69 -26.17
CA ILE A 203 -13.69 16.43 -26.53
C ILE A 203 -13.11 15.93 -27.86
N SER A 204 -12.27 16.73 -28.50
CA SER A 204 -11.42 16.23 -29.58
C SER A 204 -10.14 15.65 -28.98
N SER A 205 -9.81 14.39 -29.25
CA SER A 205 -8.56 13.78 -28.77
C SER A 205 -7.33 14.57 -29.24
N SER A 206 -7.40 15.20 -30.42
CA SER A 206 -6.36 16.09 -30.97
C SER A 206 -6.11 17.34 -30.13
N ASP A 207 -7.09 17.79 -29.34
CA ASP A 207 -6.91 18.94 -28.45
C ASP A 207 -6.15 18.51 -27.19
N LEU A 208 -6.41 17.31 -26.68
CA LEU A 208 -5.80 16.87 -25.43
C LEU A 208 -4.46 16.17 -25.65
N THR A 209 -4.33 15.31 -26.67
CA THR A 209 -3.13 14.53 -26.98
C THR A 209 -2.50 13.95 -25.70
N SER A 210 -1.29 14.35 -25.34
CA SER A 210 -0.59 13.91 -24.13
C SER A 210 -0.67 14.89 -22.94
N LYS A 211 -1.45 15.99 -23.02
CA LYS A 211 -1.39 17.12 -22.08
C LYS A 211 -1.65 16.74 -20.61
N LEU A 212 -2.35 15.63 -20.34
CA LEU A 212 -2.63 15.12 -18.99
C LEU A 212 -2.01 13.75 -18.67
N LYS A 213 -1.20 13.18 -19.58
CA LYS A 213 -0.58 11.86 -19.39
C LYS A 213 0.18 11.75 -18.07
N THR A 214 0.97 12.77 -17.76
CA THR A 214 1.87 12.84 -16.60
C THR A 214 1.28 13.60 -15.41
N THR A 215 -0.01 13.94 -15.42
CA THR A 215 -0.63 14.69 -14.31
C THR A 215 -0.54 13.90 -12.99
N ALA A 216 -0.29 14.61 -11.89
CA ALA A 216 -0.07 14.02 -10.57
C ALA A 216 -1.38 13.63 -9.84
N ILE A 217 -2.53 13.82 -10.49
CA ILE A 217 -3.85 13.41 -9.98
C ILE A 217 -4.46 12.31 -10.83
N GLY A 218 -5.47 11.62 -10.30
CA GLY A 218 -6.13 10.55 -11.03
C GLY A 218 -6.84 11.05 -12.28
N VAL A 219 -6.87 10.22 -13.32
CA VAL A 219 -7.56 10.51 -14.59
C VAL A 219 -8.55 9.40 -14.90
N VAL A 220 -9.80 9.77 -15.14
CA VAL A 220 -10.86 8.90 -15.65
C VAL A 220 -11.22 9.37 -17.05
N SER A 221 -11.12 8.49 -18.04
CA SER A 221 -11.39 8.82 -19.44
C SER A 221 -12.55 8.01 -19.99
N GLU A 222 -13.54 8.70 -20.56
CA GLU A 222 -14.47 8.09 -21.53
C GLU A 222 -13.80 8.01 -22.91
N GLU A 223 -12.99 9.02 -23.25
CA GLU A 223 -12.35 9.19 -24.55
C GLU A 223 -11.36 8.05 -24.84
N GLY A 224 -11.81 7.10 -25.65
CA GLY A 224 -11.06 5.90 -26.02
C GLY A 224 -9.94 6.15 -27.05
N TYR A 225 -9.98 7.26 -27.79
CA TYR A 225 -8.91 7.66 -28.71
C TYR A 225 -7.70 8.25 -28.00
N LEU A 226 -7.74 8.41 -26.67
CA LEU A 226 -6.59 8.84 -25.86
C LEU A 226 -5.85 7.68 -25.19
N ASN A 227 -6.31 6.43 -25.35
CA ASN A 227 -5.75 5.29 -24.64
C ASN A 227 -4.27 5.06 -25.00
N ASP A 228 -3.90 5.25 -26.27
CA ASP A 228 -2.53 5.14 -26.77
C ASP A 228 -1.69 6.40 -26.44
N ASP A 229 -2.27 7.59 -26.61
CA ASP A 229 -1.64 8.85 -26.21
C ASP A 229 -1.21 8.82 -24.72
N PHE A 230 -2.09 8.30 -23.86
CA PHE A 230 -1.83 8.15 -22.43
C PHE A 230 -0.96 6.94 -22.08
N GLY A 231 -0.60 6.11 -23.07
CA GLY A 231 0.26 4.93 -22.90
C GLY A 231 -0.42 3.81 -22.12
N LEU A 232 -1.74 3.71 -22.18
CA LEU A 232 -2.49 2.59 -21.58
C LEU A 232 -2.53 1.39 -22.54
N THR A 233 -2.58 1.67 -23.84
CA THR A 233 -2.54 0.70 -24.94
C THR A 233 -1.60 1.17 -26.04
N SER A 234 -1.37 0.35 -27.07
CA SER A 234 -0.62 0.75 -28.27
C SER A 234 -1.49 1.24 -29.41
N THR A 235 -2.81 1.12 -29.29
CA THR A 235 -3.80 1.57 -30.29
C THR A 235 -5.01 2.18 -29.61
N ASP A 236 -5.76 2.97 -30.36
CA ASP A 236 -7.10 3.38 -30.00
C ASP A 236 -8.04 2.17 -29.96
N GLY A 237 -8.85 2.07 -28.91
CA GLY A 237 -9.73 0.94 -28.70
C GLY A 237 -11.02 1.05 -29.52
N PRO A 238 -11.47 0.00 -30.25
CA PRO A 238 -12.62 0.10 -31.15
C PRO A 238 -13.95 0.22 -30.40
N GLY A 239 -14.87 1.00 -30.98
CA GLY A 239 -16.26 1.07 -30.55
C GLY A 239 -17.07 -0.13 -31.02
N HIS A 240 -18.05 -0.55 -30.22
CA HIS A 240 -19.02 -1.57 -30.59
C HIS A 240 -20.39 -1.30 -29.98
N SER A 241 -21.45 -1.75 -30.64
CA SER A 241 -22.80 -1.62 -30.10
C SER A 241 -23.04 -2.65 -28.99
N GLY A 242 -23.49 -2.20 -27.81
CA GLY A 242 -23.75 -3.06 -26.67
C GLY A 242 -24.57 -2.40 -25.56
N SER A 243 -24.96 -3.20 -24.58
CA SER A 243 -25.68 -2.73 -23.38
C SER A 243 -25.14 -3.34 -22.08
N HIS A 244 -24.17 -4.24 -22.19
CA HIS A 244 -23.63 -5.04 -21.11
C HIS A 244 -22.10 -5.17 -21.25
N ILE A 245 -21.45 -5.35 -20.11
CA ILE A 245 -20.07 -5.84 -19.99
C ILE A 245 -20.08 -7.11 -19.13
N VAL A 246 -18.96 -7.84 -19.11
CA VAL A 246 -18.77 -9.00 -18.23
C VAL A 246 -17.67 -8.66 -17.23
N ILE A 247 -18.01 -8.56 -15.95
CA ILE A 247 -17.02 -8.34 -14.87
C ILE A 247 -16.20 -9.62 -14.72
N THR A 248 -14.88 -9.49 -14.82
CA THR A 248 -13.91 -10.61 -14.71
C THR A 248 -13.09 -10.54 -13.44
N ASP A 249 -13.00 -9.36 -12.82
CA ASP A 249 -12.34 -9.14 -11.53
C ASP A 249 -13.24 -8.24 -10.67
N ASN A 250 -13.67 -8.75 -9.52
CA ASN A 250 -14.42 -8.00 -8.51
C ASN A 250 -13.64 -7.81 -7.19
N SER A 251 -12.33 -8.04 -7.20
CA SER A 251 -11.45 -7.71 -6.06
C SER A 251 -11.08 -6.23 -6.06
N HIS A 252 -11.05 -5.60 -7.24
CA HIS A 252 -10.76 -4.18 -7.38
C HIS A 252 -11.92 -3.31 -6.88
N TYR A 253 -11.63 -2.17 -6.24
CA TYR A 253 -12.68 -1.30 -5.68
C TYR A 253 -13.72 -0.88 -6.71
N ILE A 254 -13.34 -0.55 -7.95
CA ILE A 254 -14.30 -0.12 -8.98
C ILE A 254 -15.40 -1.18 -9.20
N THR A 255 -15.04 -2.46 -9.19
CA THR A 255 -15.93 -3.57 -9.54
C THR A 255 -16.42 -4.39 -8.35
N SER A 256 -15.92 -4.14 -7.13
CA SER A 256 -16.21 -4.96 -5.95
C SER A 256 -17.65 -4.92 -5.45
N ALA A 257 -18.48 -4.00 -5.95
CA ALA A 257 -19.91 -3.97 -5.67
C ALA A 257 -20.73 -4.87 -6.63
N PHE A 258 -20.09 -5.40 -7.68
CA PHE A 258 -20.75 -6.21 -8.71
C PHE A 258 -20.32 -7.67 -8.60
N SER A 259 -21.24 -8.56 -8.97
CA SER A 259 -20.90 -9.98 -9.14
C SER A 259 -20.07 -10.18 -10.41
N ILE A 260 -19.19 -11.19 -10.40
CA ILE A 260 -18.57 -11.69 -11.63
C ILE A 260 -19.67 -12.11 -12.61
N GLY A 261 -19.48 -11.79 -13.89
CA GLY A 261 -20.45 -12.09 -14.95
C GLY A 261 -21.08 -10.84 -15.57
N SER A 262 -22.20 -11.04 -16.26
CA SER A 262 -22.87 -10.00 -17.06
C SER A 262 -23.41 -8.87 -16.18
N LEU A 263 -23.01 -7.64 -16.47
CA LEU A 263 -23.48 -6.40 -15.85
C LEU A 263 -24.13 -5.52 -16.90
N GLN A 264 -25.42 -5.21 -16.72
CA GLN A 264 -26.15 -4.31 -17.59
C GLN A 264 -25.79 -2.85 -17.27
N LEU A 265 -25.22 -2.15 -18.25
CA LEU A 265 -24.87 -0.73 -18.15
C LEU A 265 -25.94 0.18 -18.74
N ILE A 266 -26.70 -0.28 -19.74
CA ILE A 266 -27.65 0.54 -20.51
C ILE A 266 -29.08 0.06 -20.28
N THR A 267 -29.98 1.00 -19.94
CA THR A 267 -31.36 0.71 -19.49
C THR A 267 -32.28 0.22 -20.62
N SER A 268 -32.05 0.64 -21.87
CA SER A 268 -32.82 0.18 -23.04
C SER A 268 -31.99 0.28 -24.32
N GLY A 269 -32.17 -0.66 -25.24
CA GLY A 269 -31.45 -0.69 -26.52
C GLY A 269 -29.95 -0.98 -26.35
N THR A 270 -29.15 -0.46 -27.27
CA THR A 270 -27.69 -0.56 -27.29
C THR A 270 -27.09 0.82 -27.53
N GLN A 271 -25.93 1.08 -26.94
CA GLN A 271 -25.11 2.26 -27.22
C GLN A 271 -23.70 1.84 -27.60
N THR A 272 -22.90 2.79 -28.08
CA THR A 272 -21.49 2.54 -28.33
C THR A 272 -20.74 2.33 -27.01
N LEU A 273 -20.24 1.12 -26.82
CA LEU A 273 -19.29 0.74 -25.78
C LEU A 273 -17.89 0.71 -26.39
N ARG A 274 -16.86 0.93 -25.58
CA ARG A 274 -15.45 0.90 -26.01
C ARG A 274 -14.76 -0.36 -25.52
N SER A 275 -13.88 -0.88 -26.36
CA SER A 275 -12.98 -1.98 -26.03
C SER A 275 -11.55 -1.48 -25.89
N ILE A 276 -10.72 -2.24 -25.21
CA ILE A 276 -9.26 -2.08 -25.10
C ILE A 276 -8.65 -3.01 -26.14
N ASP A 277 -7.71 -2.49 -26.93
CA ASP A 277 -7.06 -3.23 -28.02
C ASP A 277 -5.56 -2.92 -28.09
N GLY A 278 -4.84 -3.68 -28.92
CA GLY A 278 -3.40 -3.58 -29.07
C GLY A 278 -2.63 -4.13 -27.87
N THR A 279 -1.36 -3.74 -27.76
CA THR A 279 -0.50 -4.08 -26.64
C THR A 279 -0.88 -3.23 -25.43
N ILE A 280 -1.41 -3.86 -24.40
CA ILE A 280 -1.72 -3.21 -23.12
C ILE A 280 -0.44 -2.90 -22.35
N ALA A 281 -0.48 -1.83 -21.55
CA ALA A 281 0.62 -1.50 -20.66
C ALA A 281 0.89 -2.61 -19.63
N PRO A 282 2.16 -2.82 -19.19
CA PRO A 282 2.50 -3.97 -18.34
C PRO A 282 1.71 -4.05 -17.04
N ASP A 283 1.38 -2.91 -16.44
CA ASP A 283 0.63 -2.83 -15.18
C ASP A 283 -0.85 -2.46 -15.38
N LEU A 284 -1.38 -2.55 -16.60
CA LEU A 284 -2.81 -2.37 -16.86
C LEU A 284 -3.60 -3.58 -16.37
N GLN A 285 -4.31 -3.40 -15.26
CA GLN A 285 -5.24 -4.39 -14.73
C GLN A 285 -6.59 -4.29 -15.45
N LEU A 286 -7.03 -5.40 -16.04
CA LEU A 286 -8.30 -5.49 -16.76
C LEU A 286 -9.41 -5.97 -15.82
N LEU A 287 -10.49 -5.20 -15.69
CA LEU A 287 -11.55 -5.48 -14.71
C LEU A 287 -12.81 -6.11 -15.33
N ALA A 288 -13.01 -5.88 -16.63
CA ALA A 288 -14.15 -6.39 -17.37
C ALA A 288 -13.83 -6.57 -18.84
N VAL A 289 -14.63 -7.41 -19.50
CA VAL A 289 -14.57 -7.67 -20.94
C VAL A 289 -15.90 -7.32 -21.61
N LYS A 290 -15.88 -7.17 -22.94
CA LYS A 290 -17.07 -7.06 -23.79
C LYS A 290 -17.99 -8.24 -23.53
N ASN A 291 -19.31 -8.09 -23.70
CA ASN A 291 -20.27 -9.20 -23.67
C ASN A 291 -20.45 -9.82 -25.08
N GLY A 292 -20.29 -11.13 -25.23
CA GLY A 292 -20.35 -11.85 -26.50
C GLY A 292 -19.73 -13.27 -26.45
N SER A 293 -19.57 -13.89 -27.61
CA SER A 293 -18.92 -15.20 -27.75
C SER A 293 -17.47 -15.07 -28.27
N GLY A 294 -16.56 -15.93 -27.80
CA GLY A 294 -15.13 -15.93 -28.18
C GLY A 294 -14.21 -15.20 -27.19
N THR A 295 -12.98 -14.88 -27.61
CA THR A 295 -12.06 -14.03 -26.84
C THR A 295 -12.60 -12.62 -26.81
N GLN A 296 -13.18 -12.23 -25.68
CA GLN A 296 -13.82 -10.92 -25.51
C GLN A 296 -12.74 -9.88 -25.19
N PRO A 297 -12.61 -8.79 -25.97
CA PRO A 297 -11.67 -7.72 -25.65
C PRO A 297 -12.06 -7.07 -24.33
N ALA A 298 -11.07 -6.60 -23.57
CA ALA A 298 -11.33 -5.90 -22.32
C ALA A 298 -12.09 -4.60 -22.56
N THR A 299 -12.81 -4.11 -21.56
CA THR A 299 -13.63 -2.88 -21.64
C THR A 299 -13.34 -1.94 -20.49
N ILE A 300 -12.82 -2.43 -19.36
CA ILE A 300 -12.38 -1.61 -18.24
C ILE A 300 -10.93 -1.93 -17.93
N GLY A 301 -10.10 -0.90 -17.88
CA GLY A 301 -8.69 -0.99 -17.54
C GLY A 301 -8.32 0.04 -16.50
N VAL A 302 -7.48 -0.36 -15.54
CA VAL A 302 -6.93 0.54 -14.54
C VAL A 302 -5.42 0.39 -14.41
N ILE A 303 -4.73 1.51 -14.22
CA ILE A 303 -3.34 1.54 -13.79
C ILE A 303 -3.30 2.29 -12.46
N GLY A 304 -2.73 1.65 -11.44
CA GLY A 304 -2.44 2.29 -10.16
C GLY A 304 -1.25 3.25 -10.27
N THR A 305 -1.09 4.13 -9.29
CA THR A 305 0.07 5.03 -9.29
C THR A 305 1.39 4.27 -9.29
N GLY A 306 2.35 4.74 -10.08
CA GLY A 306 3.65 4.11 -10.28
C GLY A 306 3.63 2.97 -11.30
N GLY A 307 2.46 2.55 -11.79
CA GLY A 307 2.36 1.48 -12.79
C GLY A 307 2.96 1.88 -14.14
N ALA A 308 3.64 0.94 -14.78
CA ALA A 308 4.30 1.11 -16.07
C ALA A 308 3.30 1.38 -17.19
N LEU A 309 3.65 2.33 -18.07
CA LEU A 309 2.91 2.70 -19.27
C LEU A 309 3.55 2.06 -20.52
N THR A 310 2.77 1.86 -21.57
CA THR A 310 3.26 1.49 -22.90
C THR A 310 4.15 2.61 -23.46
N GLY A 311 5.30 2.21 -24.01
CA GLY A 311 6.25 3.11 -24.68
C GLY A 311 7.33 3.73 -23.78
N SER A 312 7.10 3.83 -22.46
CA SER A 312 8.06 4.14 -21.36
C SER A 312 7.37 4.98 -20.27
N GLY A 313 7.97 5.00 -19.07
CA GLY A 313 7.50 5.81 -17.94
C GLY A 313 6.42 5.12 -17.11
N THR A 314 5.92 5.85 -16.11
CA THR A 314 4.94 5.35 -15.13
C THR A 314 3.80 6.34 -14.94
N ALA A 315 2.61 5.84 -14.62
CA ALA A 315 1.47 6.68 -14.26
C ALA A 315 1.74 7.42 -12.93
N ALA A 316 1.80 8.75 -12.94
CA ALA A 316 2.04 9.55 -11.73
C ALA A 316 0.89 9.50 -10.71
N ALA A 317 -0.27 9.02 -11.13
CA ALA A 317 -1.47 8.82 -10.32
C ALA A 317 -2.41 7.82 -11.04
N PRO A 318 -3.55 7.42 -10.45
CA PRO A 318 -4.41 6.41 -11.04
C PRO A 318 -4.90 6.79 -12.45
N ARG A 319 -5.05 5.81 -13.34
CA ARG A 319 -5.63 5.96 -14.68
C ARG A 319 -6.75 4.96 -14.84
N VAL A 320 -7.89 5.40 -15.37
CA VAL A 320 -9.08 4.57 -15.58
C VAL A 320 -9.62 4.75 -16.99
N ILE A 321 -9.82 3.63 -17.68
CA ILE A 321 -10.54 3.54 -18.95
C ILE A 321 -11.98 3.13 -18.64
N LEU A 322 -12.95 3.92 -19.06
CA LEU A 322 -14.37 3.57 -18.96
C LEU A 322 -14.82 2.72 -20.17
N PRO A 323 -15.83 1.84 -19.99
CA PRO A 323 -16.23 0.89 -21.02
C PRO A 323 -17.16 1.48 -22.08
N PHE A 324 -17.34 2.81 -22.10
CA PHE A 324 -18.24 3.49 -23.01
C PHE A 324 -17.71 4.87 -23.37
N GLY A 325 -18.15 5.33 -24.53
CA GLY A 325 -17.66 6.53 -25.18
C GLY A 325 -17.97 6.42 -26.66
N ASP A 326 -18.72 7.39 -27.17
CA ASP A 326 -18.72 7.87 -28.55
C ASP A 326 -19.45 9.22 -28.58
N ASN A 327 -19.30 9.99 -29.65
CA ASN A 327 -20.02 11.26 -29.81
C ASN A 327 -21.55 11.10 -29.73
N SER A 328 -22.08 9.90 -30.04
CA SER A 328 -23.51 9.56 -29.96
C SER A 328 -23.96 9.00 -28.60
N PHE A 329 -23.06 8.79 -27.65
CA PHE A 329 -23.40 8.16 -26.37
C PHE A 329 -24.27 9.07 -25.49
N ASP A 330 -25.45 8.59 -25.12
CA ASP A 330 -26.38 9.24 -24.19
C ASP A 330 -26.16 8.73 -22.77
N TYR A 331 -25.53 9.58 -21.95
CA TYR A 331 -25.25 9.31 -20.55
C TYR A 331 -26.53 9.04 -19.73
N ASN A 332 -27.69 9.58 -20.13
CA ASN A 332 -28.95 9.39 -19.41
C ASN A 332 -29.54 7.99 -19.58
N LYS A 333 -28.98 7.16 -20.48
CA LYS A 333 -29.38 5.76 -20.62
C LYS A 333 -28.64 4.82 -19.67
N LEU A 334 -27.63 5.30 -18.94
CA LEU A 334 -26.95 4.50 -17.94
C LEU A 334 -27.93 3.98 -16.88
N THR A 335 -27.82 2.70 -16.54
CA THR A 335 -28.52 2.09 -15.40
C THR A 335 -27.92 2.62 -14.09
N SER A 336 -28.55 2.28 -12.96
CA SER A 336 -27.95 2.50 -11.63
C SER A 336 -26.57 1.83 -11.49
N ASN A 337 -26.37 0.65 -12.11
CA ASN A 337 -25.08 -0.02 -12.16
C ASN A 337 -24.06 0.76 -12.99
N GLY A 338 -24.47 1.28 -14.16
CA GLY A 338 -23.63 2.12 -15.01
C GLY A 338 -23.17 3.39 -14.29
N LEU A 339 -24.10 4.09 -13.63
CA LEU A 339 -23.78 5.27 -12.82
C LEU A 339 -22.88 4.93 -11.62
N SER A 340 -23.16 3.82 -10.93
CA SER A 340 -22.32 3.36 -9.82
C SER A 340 -20.91 3.03 -10.26
N LEU A 341 -20.74 2.42 -11.44
CA LEU A 341 -19.42 2.15 -12.02
C LEU A 341 -18.64 3.46 -12.25
N VAL A 342 -19.26 4.48 -12.84
CA VAL A 342 -18.64 5.81 -13.03
C VAL A 342 -18.26 6.41 -11.70
N GLN A 343 -19.20 6.45 -10.74
CA GLN A 343 -18.94 7.03 -9.42
C GLN A 343 -17.74 6.35 -8.76
N ARG A 344 -17.67 5.02 -8.79
CA ARG A 344 -16.56 4.27 -8.17
C ARG A 344 -15.23 4.49 -8.91
N ALA A 345 -15.26 4.65 -10.23
CA ALA A 345 -14.09 5.02 -11.02
C ALA A 345 -13.56 6.41 -10.63
N VAL A 346 -14.46 7.40 -10.56
CA VAL A 346 -14.13 8.75 -10.10
C VAL A 346 -13.63 8.73 -8.67
N ASP A 347 -14.31 8.04 -7.75
CA ASP A 347 -13.89 7.93 -6.36
C ASP A 347 -12.52 7.29 -6.25
N TRP A 348 -12.26 6.20 -6.98
CA TRP A 348 -10.96 5.54 -6.96
C TRP A 348 -9.82 6.41 -7.50
N ALA A 349 -10.08 7.16 -8.57
CA ALA A 349 -9.10 8.08 -9.15
C ALA A 349 -8.93 9.36 -8.31
N ALA A 350 -10.01 9.82 -7.67
CA ALA A 350 -10.05 10.96 -6.77
C ALA A 350 -9.44 10.68 -5.40
N ARG A 351 -9.12 9.42 -5.09
CA ARG A 351 -8.36 9.03 -3.91
C ARG A 351 -6.99 9.70 -3.92
N LYS A 352 -6.98 10.94 -3.46
CA LYS A 352 -5.96 11.43 -2.57
C LYS A 352 -6.17 10.72 -1.22
N VAL A 353 -5.96 9.41 -1.21
CA VAL A 353 -5.92 8.66 0.03
C VAL A 353 -4.64 9.09 0.71
N MET A 354 -4.80 10.07 1.60
CA MET A 354 -3.79 10.37 2.59
C MET A 354 -3.89 9.24 3.60
N VAL A 355 -2.80 8.49 3.74
CA VAL A 355 -2.63 7.72 4.96
C VAL A 355 -2.66 8.76 6.08
N SER A 356 -3.61 8.66 7.01
CA SER A 356 -3.67 9.57 8.17
C SER A 356 -2.84 9.05 9.32
N SER A 357 -2.77 7.73 9.46
CA SER A 357 -1.83 7.09 10.36
C SER A 357 -1.47 5.69 9.90
N VAL A 358 -0.30 5.23 10.33
CA VAL A 358 0.15 3.85 10.19
C VAL A 358 0.30 3.27 11.59
N GLY A 359 -0.49 2.26 11.91
CA GLY A 359 -0.28 1.40 13.08
C GLY A 359 0.77 0.34 12.74
N ILE A 360 1.74 0.15 13.62
CA ILE A 360 2.84 -0.80 13.45
C ILE A 360 2.88 -1.70 14.67
N THR A 361 2.93 -3.02 14.44
CA THR A 361 3.26 -4.03 15.45
C THR A 361 4.56 -4.70 15.04
N LEU A 362 5.49 -4.81 15.99
CA LEU A 362 6.78 -5.46 15.79
C LEU A 362 7.07 -6.39 16.98
N GLN A 363 7.52 -7.61 16.71
CA GLN A 363 7.98 -8.56 17.71
C GLN A 363 9.30 -9.17 17.26
N ILE A 364 10.31 -9.13 18.14
CA ILE A 364 11.61 -9.77 17.94
C ILE A 364 11.70 -10.99 18.85
N GLY A 365 12.12 -12.13 18.31
CA GLY A 365 12.14 -13.40 19.01
C GLY A 365 10.74 -13.98 19.28
N SER A 366 10.72 -15.24 19.71
CA SER A 366 9.47 -16.01 19.84
C SER A 366 8.60 -15.62 21.04
N ASP A 367 9.14 -14.87 22.00
CA ASP A 367 8.40 -14.46 23.20
C ASP A 367 7.50 -13.26 22.88
N SER A 368 6.19 -13.43 23.01
CA SER A 368 5.21 -12.36 22.76
C SER A 368 5.37 -11.13 23.66
N SER A 369 6.07 -11.25 24.80
CA SER A 369 6.33 -10.12 25.70
C SER A 369 7.36 -9.12 25.16
N SER A 370 8.09 -9.46 24.09
CA SER A 370 8.95 -8.52 23.35
C SER A 370 8.19 -7.64 22.35
N ALA A 371 6.89 -7.89 22.14
CA ALA A 371 6.11 -7.19 21.13
C ALA A 371 5.91 -5.71 21.52
N VAL A 372 6.21 -4.83 20.56
CA VAL A 372 6.04 -3.38 20.67
C VAL A 372 5.04 -2.92 19.61
N GLN A 373 4.18 -1.98 20.00
CA GLN A 373 3.17 -1.40 19.12
C GLN A 373 3.26 0.13 19.17
N THR A 374 3.10 0.75 18.00
CA THR A 374 3.03 2.20 17.89
C THR A 374 2.09 2.59 16.75
N ALA A 375 1.68 3.85 16.74
CA ALA A 375 1.00 4.44 15.60
C ALA A 375 1.63 5.80 15.31
N THR A 376 1.91 6.06 14.04
CA THR A 376 2.42 7.36 13.60
C THR A 376 1.37 8.06 12.77
N GLU A 377 1.02 9.29 13.15
CA GLU A 377 0.23 10.16 12.30
C GLU A 377 1.08 10.65 11.14
N ILE A 378 0.53 10.56 9.95
CA ILE A 378 1.18 10.98 8.73
C ILE A 378 0.70 12.38 8.41
N ARG A 379 1.63 13.34 8.42
CA ARG A 379 1.36 14.73 8.08
C ARG A 379 1.59 14.97 6.59
N CYS A 380 1.03 14.12 5.73
CA CYS A 380 0.99 14.44 4.31
C CYS A 380 0.16 15.73 4.18
N LYS A 381 0.81 16.88 3.95
CA LYS A 381 0.11 18.04 3.39
C LYS A 381 0.16 17.88 1.88
N PRO A 382 -0.96 18.07 1.16
CA PRO A 382 -0.89 18.40 -0.26
C PRO A 382 0.21 19.43 -0.49
N ARG A 383 1.17 19.16 -1.38
CA ARG A 383 1.93 20.25 -1.97
C ARG A 383 0.89 21.11 -2.70
N ALA A 384 0.81 22.39 -2.32
CA ALA A 384 -0.07 23.37 -2.95
C ALA A 384 0.37 23.65 -4.39
#